data_AF-A0A9X3X2R5-F1
#
_entry.id   AF-A0A9X3X2R5-F1
#
_cell.length_a   1.000
_cell.length_b   1.000
_cell.length_c   1.000
_cell.angle_alpha   90.00
_cell.angle_beta   90.00
_cell.angle_gamma   90.00
#
_symmetry.space_group_name_H-M   'P 1'
#
loop_
_entity.id
_entity.type
_entity.pdbx_description
1 polymer ?
#
loop_
_entity_poly.entity_id
_entity_poly.type
_entity_poly.pdbx_seq_one_letter_code
_entity_poly.pdbx_strand_id
1 'polypeptide(L)'
;MMLDLDVHLPAIAAGDADAFGRWIAGAEGRVRDSLRPYATRVDTEAVLQETLLRVWQVAPRHAADGRPNSLVRLAIRIGRNLCIDDLRRARLAPVEDDDLDETRLETFEPRAPDPLLRKLIAHCHEKLPDKPAEVLGARLASGGAEPDETLAERLGMRINTFLQNFTRARKLLAECLEKHHVNLEAELR
;
A
#
# COMPACT_ATOMS: atom_id res chain seq x y z
N MET A 1 -5.72 16.75 20.98
CA MET A 1 -4.44 16.48 21.67
C MET A 1 -3.81 15.29 20.97
N MET A 2 -2.61 15.42 20.40
CA MET A 2 -1.94 14.31 19.73
C MET A 2 -1.52 13.30 20.81
N LEU A 3 -2.05 12.08 20.76
CA LEU A 3 -1.66 11.02 21.70
C LEU A 3 -0.14 10.81 21.55
N ASP A 4 0.59 10.75 22.66
CA ASP A 4 2.00 10.36 22.61
C ASP A 4 2.07 8.83 22.68
N LEU A 5 2.36 8.21 21.53
CA LEU A 5 2.40 6.77 21.39
C LEU A 5 3.73 6.18 21.88
N ASP A 6 4.71 7.01 22.23
CA ASP A 6 5.99 6.55 22.76
C ASP A 6 5.84 5.90 24.16
N VAL A 7 4.70 6.09 24.83
CA VAL A 7 4.34 5.35 26.06
C VAL A 7 4.34 3.83 25.87
N HIS A 8 4.14 3.34 24.65
CA HIS A 8 4.16 1.91 24.34
C HIS A 8 5.57 1.39 24.02
N LEU A 9 6.54 2.26 23.72
CA LEU A 9 7.85 1.89 23.21
C LEU A 9 8.61 0.90 24.12
N PRO A 10 8.69 1.08 25.46
CA PRO A 10 9.41 0.14 26.31
C PRO A 10 8.83 -1.29 26.26
N ALA A 11 7.51 -1.43 26.22
CA ALA A 11 6.85 -2.72 26.15
C ALA A 11 7.02 -3.37 24.76
N ILE A 12 6.90 -2.59 23.69
CA ILE A 12 7.16 -3.06 22.32
C ILE A 12 8.61 -3.57 22.20
N ALA A 13 9.58 -2.82 22.74
CA ALA A 13 10.99 -3.21 22.73
C ALA A 13 11.26 -4.52 23.50
N ALA A 14 10.42 -4.84 24.49
CA ALA A 14 10.45 -6.09 25.24
C ALA A 14 9.68 -7.25 24.54
N GLY A 15 9.07 -7.02 23.38
CA GLY A 15 8.33 -8.02 22.63
C GLY A 15 6.86 -8.16 23.03
N ASP A 16 6.25 -7.15 23.66
CA ASP A 16 4.81 -7.13 23.96
C ASP A 16 3.99 -6.81 22.69
N ALA A 17 3.37 -7.85 22.13
CA ALA A 17 2.52 -7.73 20.95
C ALA A 17 1.23 -6.93 21.20
N ASP A 18 0.67 -6.97 22.41
CA ASP A 18 -0.53 -6.21 22.75
C ASP A 18 -0.22 -4.71 22.86
N ALA A 19 0.95 -4.36 23.39
CA ALA A 19 1.46 -2.99 23.36
C ALA A 19 1.65 -2.50 21.94
N PHE A 20 2.14 -3.36 21.05
CA PHE A 20 2.27 -3.03 19.64
C PHE A 20 0.90 -2.85 18.96
N GLY A 21 -0.09 -3.69 19.26
CA GLY A 21 -1.46 -3.53 18.78
C GLY A 21 -2.09 -2.20 19.21
N ARG A 22 -1.91 -1.80 20.47
CA ARG A 22 -2.36 -0.48 20.97
C ARG A 22 -1.66 0.68 20.27
N TRP A 23 -0.35 0.53 20.02
CA TRP A 23 0.42 1.51 19.26
C TRP A 23 -0.07 1.63 17.82
N ILE A 24 -0.32 0.50 17.13
CA ILE A 24 -0.88 0.47 15.76
C ILE A 24 -2.20 1.23 15.71
N ALA A 25 -3.13 0.94 16.62
CA ALA A 25 -4.45 1.59 16.65
C ALA A 25 -4.37 3.13 16.69
N GLY A 26 -3.33 3.69 17.31
CA GLY A 26 -3.09 5.14 17.31
C GLY A 26 -2.19 5.66 16.18
N ALA A 27 -1.30 4.81 15.65
CA ALA A 27 -0.32 5.20 14.64
C ALA A 27 -0.83 5.05 13.20
N GLU A 28 -1.69 4.06 12.93
CA GLU A 28 -2.02 3.58 11.59
C GLU A 28 -2.52 4.71 10.68
N GLY A 29 -3.51 5.48 11.12
CA GLY A 29 -4.07 6.57 10.32
C GLY A 29 -3.02 7.59 9.87
N ARG A 30 -2.07 7.94 10.75
CA ARG A 30 -0.98 8.87 10.41
C ARG A 30 0.01 8.27 9.42
N VAL A 31 0.31 6.99 9.56
CA VAL A 31 1.18 6.28 8.62
C VAL A 31 0.50 6.20 7.26
N ARG A 32 -0.75 5.72 7.20
CA ARG A 32 -1.57 5.63 5.99
C ARG A 32 -1.72 6.98 5.29
N ASP A 33 -2.02 8.05 6.02
CA ASP A 33 -2.12 9.41 5.47
C ASP A 33 -0.81 9.85 4.81
N SER A 34 0.34 9.46 5.37
CA SER A 34 1.65 9.77 4.78
C SER A 34 1.93 9.03 3.46
N LEU A 35 1.18 7.97 3.17
CA LEU A 35 1.29 7.14 1.96
C LEU A 35 0.28 7.56 0.87
N ARG A 36 -0.74 8.38 1.18
CA ARG A 36 -1.76 8.83 0.22
C ARG A 36 -1.21 9.34 -1.11
N PRO A 37 -0.10 10.13 -1.17
CA PRO A 37 0.45 10.59 -2.44
C PRO A 37 0.89 9.47 -3.40
N TYR A 38 1.09 8.26 -2.88
CA TYR A 38 1.57 7.10 -3.64
C TYR A 38 0.45 6.13 -4.04
N ALA A 39 -0.76 6.28 -3.50
CA ALA A 39 -1.83 5.28 -3.55
C ALA A 39 -2.33 4.92 -4.96
N THR A 40 -2.04 5.75 -5.97
CA THR A 40 -2.36 5.46 -7.37
C THR A 40 -1.35 4.53 -8.04
N ARG A 41 -0.19 4.29 -7.41
CA ARG A 41 0.94 3.55 -8.00
C ARG A 41 1.44 2.39 -7.14
N VAL A 42 1.09 2.37 -5.85
CA VAL A 42 1.47 1.29 -4.93
C VAL A 42 0.25 0.73 -4.25
N ASP A 43 0.36 -0.52 -3.80
CA ASP A 43 -0.63 -1.10 -2.90
C ASP A 43 -0.39 -0.58 -1.47
N THR A 44 -1.08 0.51 -1.11
CA THR A 44 -0.93 1.17 0.19
C THR A 44 -1.12 0.23 1.36
N GLU A 45 -2.04 -0.74 1.26
CA GLU A 45 -2.31 -1.69 2.33
C GLU A 45 -1.13 -2.64 2.53
N ALA A 46 -0.57 -3.15 1.43
CA ALA A 46 0.62 -4.00 1.48
C ALA A 46 1.84 -3.23 2.03
N VAL A 47 2.05 -1.98 1.59
CA VAL A 47 3.13 -1.11 2.09
C VAL A 47 2.97 -0.81 3.58
N LEU A 48 1.75 -0.54 4.03
CA LEU A 48 1.46 -0.31 5.44
C LEU A 48 1.77 -1.55 6.28
N GLN A 49 1.31 -2.73 5.87
CA GLN A 49 1.57 -3.97 6.58
C GLN A 49 3.07 -4.27 6.67
N GLU A 50 3.81 -4.14 5.56
CA GLU A 50 5.27 -4.28 5.56
C GLU A 50 5.96 -3.22 6.45
N THR A 51 5.45 -2.00 6.46
CA THR A 51 5.94 -0.93 7.37
C THR A 51 5.78 -1.35 8.82
N LEU A 52 4.61 -1.85 9.22
CA LEU A 52 4.35 -2.30 10.59
C LEU A 52 5.24 -3.48 10.98
N LEU A 53 5.47 -4.44 10.08
CA LEU A 53 6.40 -5.54 10.30
C LEU A 53 7.84 -5.06 10.53
N ARG A 54 8.32 -4.10 9.72
CA ARG A 54 9.67 -3.52 9.89
C ARG A 54 9.79 -2.70 11.17
N VAL A 55 8.75 -1.98 11.55
CA VAL A 55 8.72 -1.25 12.83
C VAL A 55 8.85 -2.22 14.00
N TRP A 56 8.09 -3.32 14.00
CA TRP A 56 8.20 -4.36 15.03
C TRP A 56 9.64 -4.91 15.15
N GLN A 57 10.29 -5.20 14.02
CA GLN A 57 11.66 -5.72 13.99
C GLN A 57 12.71 -4.71 14.49
N VAL A 58 12.51 -3.42 14.22
CA VAL A 58 13.47 -2.36 14.57
C VAL A 58 13.24 -1.80 15.98
N ALA A 59 12.02 -1.87 16.51
CA ALA A 59 11.64 -1.28 17.79
C ALA A 59 12.58 -1.62 18.97
N PRO A 60 13.10 -2.85 19.15
CA PRO A 60 14.03 -3.17 20.23
C PRO A 60 15.36 -2.38 20.19
N ARG A 61 15.74 -1.85 19.03
CA ARG A 61 16.98 -1.07 18.81
C ARG A 61 16.71 0.43 18.65
N HIS A 62 15.45 0.84 18.67
CA HIS A 62 15.06 2.24 18.44
C HIS A 62 15.32 3.08 19.69
N ALA A 63 16.13 4.12 19.55
CA ALA A 63 16.37 5.10 20.60
C ALA A 63 15.52 6.36 20.32
N ALA A 64 14.67 6.73 21.29
CA ALA A 64 13.90 7.97 21.20
C ALA A 64 14.84 9.18 21.21
N ASP A 65 14.60 10.15 20.33
CA ASP A 65 15.40 11.37 20.14
C ASP A 65 14.92 12.55 21.00
N GLY A 66 14.07 12.28 22.01
CA GLY A 66 13.44 13.29 22.87
C GLY A 66 12.26 14.03 22.23
N ARG A 67 11.90 13.74 20.98
CA ARG A 67 10.70 14.31 20.33
C ARG A 67 9.55 13.31 20.36
N PRO A 68 8.29 13.77 20.53
CA PRO A 68 7.13 12.88 20.73
C PRO A 68 6.82 12.03 19.51
N ASN A 69 6.34 10.81 19.72
CA ASN A 69 6.00 9.84 18.67
C ASN A 69 7.20 9.43 17.79
N SER A 70 8.37 9.22 18.39
CA SER A 70 9.59 8.81 17.69
C SER A 70 9.41 7.58 16.83
N LEU A 71 8.67 6.56 17.30
CA LEU A 71 8.41 5.35 16.54
C LEU A 71 7.45 5.58 15.36
N VAL A 72 6.48 6.50 15.49
CA VAL A 72 5.57 6.87 14.38
C VAL A 72 6.33 7.61 13.29
N ARG A 73 7.23 8.52 13.66
CA ARG A 73 8.07 9.23 12.67
C ARG A 73 8.98 8.26 11.92
N LEU A 74 9.52 7.25 12.61
CA LEU A 74 10.25 6.16 11.97
C LEU A 74 9.35 5.37 11.01
N ALA A 75 8.14 4.99 11.42
CA ALA A 75 7.18 4.28 10.57
C ALA A 75 6.85 5.04 9.29
N ILE A 76 6.58 6.35 9.39
CA ILE A 76 6.34 7.22 8.22
C ILE A 76 7.54 7.20 7.26
N ARG A 77 8.77 7.29 7.79
CA ARG A 77 9.99 7.22 6.98
C ARG A 77 10.11 5.87 6.27
N ILE A 78 9.92 4.77 7.00
CA ILE A 78 9.98 3.41 6.45
C ILE A 78 8.95 3.24 5.32
N GLY A 79 7.69 3.62 5.56
CA GLY A 79 6.62 3.48 4.57
C GLY A 79 6.85 4.31 3.31
N ARG A 80 7.33 5.54 3.44
CA ARG A 80 7.70 6.37 2.27
C ARG A 80 8.85 5.76 1.48
N ASN A 81 9.87 5.24 2.16
CA ASN A 81 10.98 4.57 1.50
C ASN A 81 10.52 3.32 0.76
N LEU A 82 9.63 2.52 1.36
CA LEU A 82 9.00 1.37 0.71
C LEU A 82 8.25 1.77 -0.56
N CYS A 83 7.44 2.84 -0.51
CA CYS A 83 6.79 3.36 -1.72
C CYS A 83 7.80 3.76 -2.80
N ILE A 84 8.87 4.47 -2.42
CA ILE A 84 9.92 4.88 -3.35
C ILE A 84 10.61 3.66 -3.95
N ASP A 85 10.93 2.65 -3.15
CA ASP A 85 11.57 1.43 -3.61
C ASP A 85 10.65 0.63 -4.55
N ASP A 86 9.34 0.56 -4.27
CA ASP A 86 8.36 -0.03 -5.19
C ASP A 86 8.31 0.72 -6.53
N LEU A 87 8.27 2.05 -6.48
CA LEU A 87 8.29 2.89 -7.67
C LEU A 87 9.61 2.76 -8.46
N ARG A 88 10.74 2.56 -7.78
CA ARG A 88 12.03 2.30 -8.41
C ARG A 88 12.03 0.92 -9.06
N ARG A 89 11.52 -0.12 -8.38
CA ARG A 89 11.42 -1.47 -8.93
C ARG A 89 10.54 -1.51 -10.18
N ALA A 90 9.40 -0.81 -10.17
CA ALA A 90 8.51 -0.65 -11.32
C ALA A 90 9.08 0.28 -12.43
N ARG A 91 10.33 0.74 -12.31
CA ARG A 91 11.05 1.51 -13.33
C ARG A 91 12.33 0.82 -13.80
N LEU A 92 12.96 0.03 -12.91
CA LEU A 92 14.23 -0.68 -13.17
C LEU A 92 14.02 -1.99 -13.93
N ALA A 93 12.80 -2.36 -14.29
CA ALA A 93 12.61 -3.25 -15.42
C ALA A 93 12.95 -2.50 -16.72
N PRO A 94 13.67 -3.13 -17.65
CA PRO A 94 14.73 -2.47 -18.40
C PRO A 94 14.23 -1.37 -19.34
N VAL A 95 14.44 -0.12 -18.92
CA VAL A 95 14.88 0.94 -19.81
C VAL A 95 16.30 1.27 -19.35
N GLU A 96 17.28 1.05 -20.23
CA GLU A 96 18.62 1.60 -20.05
C GLU A 96 18.48 3.12 -19.95
N ASP A 97 18.65 3.69 -18.77
CA ASP A 97 19.08 5.07 -18.64
C ASP A 97 19.89 5.23 -17.35
N ASP A 98 21.13 5.65 -17.57
CA ASP A 98 22.21 5.82 -16.61
C ASP A 98 21.96 7.10 -15.77
N ASP A 99 22.41 7.07 -14.51
CA ASP A 99 22.44 8.18 -13.55
C ASP A 99 21.12 8.86 -13.15
N LEU A 100 20.57 8.58 -11.94
CA LEU A 100 19.46 9.39 -11.41
C LEU A 100 19.48 9.61 -9.88
N ASP A 101 19.67 10.89 -9.53
CA ASP A 101 19.65 11.54 -8.21
C ASP A 101 18.22 11.71 -7.63
N GLU A 102 18.10 11.84 -6.30
CA GLU A 102 16.84 11.87 -5.52
C GLU A 102 15.88 13.01 -5.91
N THR A 103 16.37 14.07 -6.54
CA THR A 103 15.61 15.27 -6.93
C THR A 103 14.67 15.07 -8.13
N ARG A 104 14.83 14.02 -8.94
CA ARG A 104 14.02 13.84 -10.18
C ARG A 104 12.66 13.19 -9.96
N LEU A 105 12.32 12.77 -8.73
CA LEU A 105 10.98 12.26 -8.42
C LEU A 105 9.90 13.36 -8.50
N GLU A 106 10.27 14.64 -8.46
CA GLU A 106 9.35 15.77 -8.51
C GLU A 106 8.90 16.13 -9.95
N THR A 107 9.72 15.82 -10.97
CA THR A 107 9.37 16.03 -12.39
C THR A 107 8.89 14.73 -13.02
N PHE A 108 7.81 14.17 -12.49
CA PHE A 108 7.18 13.00 -13.08
C PHE A 108 6.15 13.47 -14.12
N GLU A 109 6.52 13.53 -15.39
CA GLU A 109 5.50 13.65 -16.45
C GLU A 109 4.82 12.29 -16.63
N PRO A 110 3.51 12.15 -16.29
CA PRO A 110 2.82 10.90 -16.47
C PRO A 110 2.72 10.61 -17.98
N ARG A 111 3.35 9.52 -18.43
CA ARG A 111 3.05 8.96 -19.76
C ARG A 111 1.55 8.69 -19.81
N ALA A 112 0.86 9.32 -20.77
CA ALA A 112 -0.56 9.07 -20.96
C ALA A 112 -0.76 7.56 -21.19
N PRO A 113 -1.65 6.89 -20.43
CA PRO A 113 -1.86 5.46 -20.58
C PRO A 113 -2.36 5.16 -21.99
N ASP A 114 -1.88 4.07 -22.59
CA ASP A 114 -2.31 3.63 -23.92
C ASP A 114 -3.86 3.56 -23.96
N PRO A 115 -4.53 4.33 -24.84
CA PRO A 115 -5.98 4.32 -24.95
C PRO A 115 -6.58 2.93 -25.22
N LEU A 116 -5.85 2.04 -25.92
CA LEU A 116 -6.28 0.67 -26.16
C LEU A 116 -6.19 -0.16 -24.88
N LEU A 117 -5.06 -0.09 -24.18
CA LEU A 117 -4.89 -0.76 -22.89
C LEU A 117 -5.95 -0.31 -21.88
N ARG A 118 -6.24 0.99 -21.81
CA ARG A 118 -7.30 1.54 -20.95
C ARG A 118 -8.67 0.94 -21.26
N LYS A 119 -9.02 0.80 -22.54
CA LYS A 119 -10.28 0.16 -22.96
C LYS A 119 -10.32 -1.33 -22.60
N LEU A 120 -9.20 -2.03 -22.76
CA LEU A 120 -9.10 -3.45 -22.40
C LEU A 120 -9.24 -3.67 -20.89
N ILE A 121 -8.61 -2.83 -20.07
CA ILE A 121 -8.76 -2.86 -18.61
C ILE A 121 -10.24 -2.66 -18.23
N ALA A 122 -10.91 -1.67 -18.82
CA ALA A 122 -12.33 -1.42 -18.57
C ALA A 122 -13.20 -2.63 -18.95
N HIS A 123 -12.97 -3.21 -20.13
CA HIS A 123 -13.67 -4.42 -20.59
C HIS A 123 -13.44 -5.62 -19.67
N CYS A 124 -12.20 -5.84 -19.21
CA CYS A 124 -11.91 -6.92 -18.27
C CYS A 124 -12.52 -6.68 -16.89
N HIS A 125 -12.59 -5.42 -16.45
CA HIS A 125 -13.26 -5.04 -15.22
C HIS A 125 -14.76 -5.33 -15.28
N GLU A 126 -15.44 -5.01 -16.39
CA GLU A 126 -16.87 -5.30 -16.59
C GLU A 126 -17.21 -6.80 -16.56
N LYS A 127 -16.24 -7.68 -16.83
CA LYS A 127 -16.41 -9.14 -16.79
C LYS A 127 -16.22 -9.74 -15.41
N LEU A 128 -15.84 -8.95 -14.40
CA LEU A 128 -15.68 -9.45 -13.04
C LEU A 128 -17.05 -9.86 -12.46
N PRO A 129 -17.12 -10.98 -11.71
CA PRO A 129 -18.33 -11.31 -10.95
C PRO A 129 -18.62 -10.21 -9.92
N ASP A 130 -19.91 -10.05 -9.56
CA ASP A 130 -20.40 -8.94 -8.74
C ASP A 130 -19.59 -8.71 -7.46
N LYS A 131 -19.35 -9.75 -6.65
CA LYS A 131 -18.63 -9.61 -5.37
C LYS A 131 -17.14 -9.26 -5.53
N PRO A 132 -16.35 -9.93 -6.38
CA PRO A 132 -15.01 -9.48 -6.76
C PRO A 132 -14.97 -8.03 -7.28
N ALA A 133 -15.91 -7.63 -8.15
CA ALA A 133 -15.97 -6.29 -8.70
C ALA A 133 -16.25 -5.23 -7.62
N GLU A 134 -17.21 -5.50 -6.74
CA GLU A 134 -17.61 -4.63 -5.61
C GLU A 134 -16.43 -4.37 -4.68
N VAL A 135 -15.70 -5.44 -4.30
CA VAL A 135 -14.53 -5.35 -3.42
C VAL A 135 -13.38 -4.56 -4.07
N LEU A 136 -13.06 -4.85 -5.34
CA LEU A 136 -12.04 -4.12 -6.07
C LEU A 136 -12.40 -2.63 -6.20
N GLY A 137 -13.66 -2.33 -6.56
CA GLY A 137 -14.18 -0.98 -6.68
C GLY A 137 -14.09 -0.21 -5.36
N ALA A 138 -14.45 -0.82 -4.24
CA ALA A 138 -14.34 -0.21 -2.92
C ALA A 138 -12.89 0.16 -2.58
N ARG A 139 -11.93 -0.74 -2.86
CA ARG A 139 -10.51 -0.47 -2.60
C ARG A 139 -9.96 0.64 -3.49
N LEU A 140 -10.27 0.64 -4.78
CA LEU A 140 -9.85 1.70 -5.71
C LEU A 140 -10.46 3.05 -5.32
N ALA A 141 -11.75 3.08 -4.95
CA ALA A 141 -12.43 4.30 -4.54
C ALA A 141 -11.89 4.88 -3.22
N SER A 142 -11.38 4.03 -2.32
CA SER A 142 -10.77 4.48 -1.06
C SER A 142 -9.46 5.25 -1.26
N GLY A 143 -8.80 5.09 -2.41
CA GLY A 143 -7.48 5.68 -2.65
C GLY A 143 -6.45 5.32 -1.57
N GLY A 144 -6.55 4.12 -0.98
CA GLY A 144 -5.69 3.65 0.10
C GLY A 144 -5.88 4.37 1.44
N ALA A 145 -6.88 5.24 1.57
CA ALA A 145 -7.15 6.03 2.77
C ALA A 145 -7.84 5.25 3.89
N GLU A 146 -8.44 4.10 3.56
CA GLU A 146 -9.20 3.28 4.51
C GLU A 146 -8.63 1.86 4.57
N PRO A 147 -8.64 1.21 5.75
CA PRO A 147 -8.22 -0.18 5.89
C PRO A 147 -9.25 -1.14 5.26
N ASP A 148 -8.77 -2.32 4.86
CA ASP A 148 -9.61 -3.36 4.26
C ASP A 148 -10.75 -3.79 5.21
N GLU A 149 -10.54 -3.74 6.53
CA GLU A 149 -11.55 -4.03 7.56
C GLU A 149 -12.75 -3.08 7.45
N THR A 150 -12.49 -1.77 7.37
CA THR A 150 -13.55 -0.75 7.23
C THR A 150 -14.30 -0.91 5.91
N LEU A 151 -13.59 -1.28 4.84
CA LEU A 151 -14.20 -1.55 3.55
C LEU A 151 -15.06 -2.83 3.59
N ALA A 152 -14.59 -3.89 4.25
CA ALA A 152 -15.32 -5.13 4.42
C ALA A 152 -16.62 -4.93 5.22
N GLU A 153 -16.53 -4.18 6.33
CA GLU A 153 -17.69 -3.80 7.15
C GLU A 153 -18.73 -3.02 6.35
N ARG A 154 -18.28 -2.04 5.55
CA ARG A 154 -19.15 -1.25 4.67
C ARG A 154 -19.90 -2.11 3.65
N LEU A 155 -19.25 -3.15 3.14
CA LEU A 155 -19.85 -4.10 2.20
C LEU A 155 -20.62 -5.24 2.88
N GLY A 156 -20.75 -5.21 4.21
CA GLY A 156 -21.49 -6.22 4.98
C GLY A 156 -20.87 -7.62 4.94
N MET A 157 -19.54 -7.72 4.82
CA MET A 157 -18.83 -9.00 4.77
C MET A 157 -17.67 -9.07 5.77
N ARG A 158 -17.22 -10.30 6.07
CA ARG A 158 -16.04 -10.53 6.92
C ARG A 158 -14.77 -10.15 6.17
N ILE A 159 -13.73 -9.71 6.88
CA ILE A 159 -12.42 -9.39 6.31
C ILE A 159 -11.86 -10.53 5.43
N ASN A 160 -11.95 -11.78 5.88
CA ASN A 160 -11.50 -12.92 5.07
C ASN A 160 -12.29 -13.07 3.76
N THR A 161 -13.59 -12.80 3.77
CA THR A 161 -14.43 -12.81 2.56
C THR A 161 -14.03 -11.67 1.62
N PHE A 162 -13.72 -10.49 2.17
CA PHE A 162 -13.21 -9.36 1.40
C PHE A 162 -11.88 -9.71 0.71
N LEU A 163 -10.88 -10.18 1.46
CA LEU A 163 -9.56 -10.55 0.94
C LEU A 163 -9.63 -11.66 -0.13
N GLN A 164 -10.50 -12.65 0.06
CA GLN A 164 -10.73 -13.71 -0.93
C GLN A 164 -11.32 -13.15 -2.22
N ASN A 165 -12.33 -12.26 -2.13
CA ASN A 165 -12.92 -11.62 -3.31
C ASN A 165 -11.93 -10.67 -4.00
N PHE A 166 -11.12 -9.93 -3.25
CA PHE A 166 -10.07 -9.07 -3.82
C PHE A 166 -9.02 -9.88 -4.58
N THR A 167 -8.53 -10.96 -3.97
CA THR A 167 -7.58 -11.90 -4.61
C THR A 167 -8.18 -12.48 -5.89
N ARG A 168 -9.45 -12.90 -5.83
CA ARG A 168 -10.17 -13.41 -6.99
C ARG A 168 -10.34 -12.36 -8.08
N ALA A 169 -10.65 -11.11 -7.73
CA ALA A 169 -10.76 -10.01 -8.69
C ALA A 169 -9.45 -9.79 -9.44
N ARG A 170 -8.32 -9.70 -8.71
CA ARG A 170 -6.99 -9.55 -9.30
C ARG A 170 -6.65 -10.69 -10.26
N LYS A 171 -6.91 -11.94 -9.84
CA LYS A 171 -6.66 -13.13 -10.67
C LYS A 171 -7.48 -13.11 -11.96
N LEU A 172 -8.78 -12.81 -11.87
CA LEU A 172 -9.67 -12.78 -13.04
C LEU A 172 -9.34 -11.64 -14.01
N LEU A 173 -8.94 -10.46 -13.47
CA LEU A 173 -8.44 -9.37 -14.30
C LEU A 173 -7.18 -9.77 -15.05
N ALA A 174 -6.21 -10.38 -14.35
CA ALA A 174 -4.97 -10.82 -14.97
C ALA A 174 -5.23 -11.84 -16.09
N GLU A 175 -6.02 -12.89 -15.81
CA GLU A 175 -6.40 -13.89 -16.80
C GLU A 175 -7.15 -13.30 -18.01
N CYS A 176 -7.97 -12.27 -17.80
CA CYS A 176 -8.66 -11.60 -18.89
C CYS A 176 -7.70 -10.79 -19.77
N LEU A 177 -6.78 -10.04 -19.16
CA LEU A 177 -5.79 -9.23 -19.87
C LEU A 177 -4.83 -10.13 -20.67
N GLU A 178 -4.37 -11.24 -20.08
CA GLU A 178 -3.53 -12.24 -20.77
C GLU A 178 -4.22 -12.85 -21.99
N LYS A 179 -5.53 -13.15 -21.90
CA LYS A 179 -6.33 -13.63 -23.05
C LYS A 179 -6.43 -12.60 -24.18
N HIS A 180 -6.30 -11.33 -23.86
CA HIS A 180 -6.23 -10.22 -24.82
C HIS A 180 -4.79 -9.90 -25.25
N HIS A 181 -3.84 -10.81 -24.99
CA HIS A 181 -2.42 -10.69 -25.33
C HIS A 181 -1.71 -9.49 -24.69
N VAL A 182 -2.25 -8.98 -23.58
CA VAL A 182 -1.54 -8.01 -22.76
C VAL A 182 -0.46 -8.76 -22.00
N ASN A 183 0.80 -8.42 -22.25
CA ASN A 183 1.91 -8.97 -21.51
C ASN A 183 1.99 -8.27 -20.15
N LEU A 184 1.31 -8.81 -19.13
CA LEU A 184 1.31 -8.25 -17.79
C LEU A 184 2.72 -8.14 -17.20
N GLU A 185 3.61 -9.05 -17.56
CA GLU A 185 5.00 -8.91 -17.15
C GLU A 185 5.63 -7.69 -17.82
N ALA A 186 5.34 -7.36 -19.08
CA ALA A 186 5.87 -6.15 -19.72
C ALA A 186 5.16 -4.85 -19.26
N GLU A 187 3.90 -4.92 -18.84
CA GLU A 187 3.08 -3.77 -18.44
C GLU A 187 3.14 -3.45 -16.94
N LEU A 188 3.46 -4.43 -16.09
CA LEU A 188 3.73 -4.26 -14.66
C LEU A 188 5.23 -4.15 -14.34
N ARG A 189 6.08 -4.19 -15.38
CA ARG A 189 7.53 -4.01 -15.30
C ARG A 189 7.88 -2.53 -15.30
#